data_AF-A0A815XC88-F1
#
_entry.id   AF-A0A815XC88-F1
#
_cell.length_a   1.000
_cell.length_b   1.000
_cell.length_c   1.000
_cell.angle_alpha   90.00
_cell.angle_beta   90.00
_cell.angle_gamma   90.00
#
_symmetry.space_group_name_H-M   'P 1'
#
loop_
_entity.id
_entity.type
_entity.pdbx_description
1 polymer ?
#
loop_
_entity_poly.entity_id
_entity_poly.type
_entity_poly.pdbx_seq_one_letter_code
_entity_poly.pdbx_strand_id
1 'polypeptide(L)'
;DSKKQATESIISNVTFSDLVIHVVAVSESVRLQQVLATYGIQTQTPKQIEPLLIWPPAELVKAYANLGVNKKLGFSGRPVRPIGVLGTCKVYRISSKTVLCYPLTFETTDFYISSDMTLLLDNIRSDLEFITKCWRLKGRPTYVMMLRERHLRYETLHFQILLLDSDINCLHRTS
;
A
#
# COMPACT_ATOMS: atom_id res chain seq x y z
N ASP A 1 -24.21 33.61 -32.36
CA ASP A 1 -24.41 32.28 -32.93
C ASP A 1 -23.13 31.48 -33.13
N SER A 2 -23.23 30.21 -32.74
CA SER A 2 -22.54 29.02 -33.26
C SER A 2 -21.03 28.76 -33.08
N LYS A 3 -20.20 29.63 -32.47
CA LYS A 3 -18.77 29.27 -32.21
C LYS A 3 -18.29 29.27 -30.75
N LYS A 4 -19.12 29.64 -29.78
CA LYS A 4 -18.73 29.60 -28.34
C LYS A 4 -19.26 28.38 -27.57
N GLN A 5 -20.14 27.59 -28.18
CA GLN A 5 -20.78 26.42 -27.53
C GLN A 5 -20.03 25.09 -27.75
N ALA A 6 -19.02 25.06 -28.63
CA ALA A 6 -18.36 23.80 -29.03
C ALA A 6 -17.05 23.50 -28.28
N THR A 7 -16.53 24.43 -27.48
CA THR A 7 -15.24 24.28 -26.77
C THR A 7 -15.37 23.98 -25.28
N GLU A 8 -16.57 24.06 -24.70
CA GLU A 8 -16.81 23.72 -23.28
C GLU A 8 -17.34 22.29 -23.08
N SER A 9 -17.69 21.56 -24.14
CA SER A 9 -18.22 20.19 -24.03
C SER A 9 -17.16 19.09 -23.97
N ILE A 10 -15.87 19.40 -24.20
CA ILE A 10 -14.78 18.39 -24.15
C ILE A 10 -14.33 18.10 -22.71
N ILE A 11 -14.69 18.94 -21.72
CA ILE A 11 -14.32 18.75 -20.30
C ILE A 11 -15.48 18.13 -19.50
N SER A 12 -16.22 17.17 -20.07
CA SER A 12 -17.38 16.58 -19.39
C SER A 12 -17.38 15.07 -19.22
N ASN A 13 -16.31 14.34 -19.59
CA ASN A 13 -16.26 12.89 -19.35
C ASN A 13 -14.87 12.43 -18.89
N VAL A 14 -14.38 12.94 -17.76
CA VAL A 14 -13.51 12.12 -16.90
C VAL A 14 -14.46 11.31 -16.05
N THR A 15 -14.76 10.09 -16.52
CA THR A 15 -15.44 9.06 -15.73
C THR A 15 -14.75 9.00 -14.37
N PHE A 16 -15.53 9.06 -13.29
CA PHE A 16 -15.07 8.70 -11.95
C PHE A 16 -14.32 7.37 -12.11
N SER A 17 -13.00 7.38 -11.90
CA SER A 17 -12.16 6.22 -12.19
C SER A 17 -12.68 5.03 -11.38
N ASP A 18 -13.02 3.91 -12.02
CA ASP A 18 -13.35 2.61 -11.39
C ASP A 18 -12.13 2.00 -10.66
N LEU A 19 -11.33 2.85 -10.01
CA LEU A 19 -10.10 2.50 -9.34
C LEU A 19 -10.43 1.82 -8.03
N VAL A 20 -10.35 0.49 -8.05
CA VAL A 20 -10.41 -0.33 -6.85
C VAL A 20 -9.00 -0.47 -6.28
N ILE A 21 -8.81 -0.02 -5.04
CA ILE A 21 -7.59 -0.26 -4.26
C ILE A 21 -7.77 -1.59 -3.53
N HIS A 22 -6.85 -2.54 -3.75
CA HIS A 22 -6.82 -3.76 -2.96
C HIS A 22 -6.07 -3.50 -1.66
N VAL A 23 -6.70 -3.76 -0.52
CA VAL A 23 -6.02 -3.69 0.78
C VAL A 23 -5.76 -5.10 1.28
N VAL A 24 -4.52 -5.37 1.69
CA VAL A 24 -4.09 -6.68 2.20
C VAL A 24 -3.53 -6.49 3.61
N ALA A 25 -4.12 -7.17 4.58
CA ALA A 25 -3.67 -7.15 5.96
C ALA A 25 -2.73 -8.33 6.26
N VAL A 26 -1.50 -8.03 6.65
CA VAL A 26 -0.45 -9.01 6.94
C VAL A 26 -0.04 -8.91 8.40
N SER A 27 -0.11 -10.00 9.14
CA SER A 27 0.31 -10.08 10.55
C SER A 27 1.75 -10.58 10.66
N GLU A 28 2.56 -9.98 11.53
CA GLU A 28 3.97 -10.40 11.69
C GLU A 28 4.15 -11.82 12.25
N SER A 29 3.18 -12.29 13.05
CA SER A 29 3.25 -13.58 13.73
C SER A 29 1.91 -14.31 13.70
N VAL A 30 1.95 -15.64 13.80
CA VAL A 30 0.75 -16.48 13.95
C VAL A 30 0.00 -16.13 15.23
N ARG A 31 0.73 -15.77 16.30
CA ARG A 31 0.15 -15.29 17.55
C ARG A 31 -0.71 -14.06 17.32
N LEU A 32 -0.17 -13.07 16.61
CA LEU A 32 -0.88 -11.86 16.26
C LEU A 32 -2.08 -12.14 15.34
N GLN A 33 -1.92 -13.00 14.35
CA GLN A 33 -3.01 -13.45 13.48
C GLN A 33 -4.19 -14.00 14.29
N GLN A 34 -3.92 -14.85 15.27
CA GLN A 34 -4.95 -15.44 16.14
C GLN A 34 -5.66 -14.37 16.99
N VAL A 35 -4.90 -13.43 17.56
CA VAL A 35 -5.48 -12.32 18.33
C VAL A 35 -6.36 -11.45 17.43
N LEU A 36 -5.88 -11.06 16.26
CA LEU A 36 -6.65 -10.26 15.30
C LEU A 36 -7.93 -11.00 14.84
N ALA A 37 -7.87 -12.32 14.69
CA ALA A 37 -9.02 -13.13 14.36
C ALA A 37 -10.11 -13.13 15.47
N THR A 38 -9.77 -12.97 16.75
CA THR A 38 -10.79 -12.84 17.82
C THR A 38 -11.57 -11.53 17.71
N TYR A 39 -11.03 -10.52 17.00
CA TYR A 39 -11.71 -9.28 16.66
C TYR A 39 -12.35 -9.28 15.26
N GLY A 40 -12.41 -10.45 14.59
CA GLY A 40 -12.98 -10.57 13.24
C GLY A 40 -12.05 -10.16 12.10
N ILE A 41 -10.79 -9.87 12.38
CA ILE A 41 -9.83 -9.33 11.42
C ILE A 41 -9.06 -10.48 10.78
N GLN A 42 -9.36 -10.78 9.52
CA GLN A 42 -8.65 -11.81 8.78
C GLN A 42 -7.32 -11.26 8.26
N THR A 43 -6.23 -11.94 8.61
CA THR A 43 -4.87 -11.60 8.19
C THR A 43 -4.11 -12.84 7.78
N GLN A 44 -3.00 -12.67 7.07
CA GLN A 44 -2.07 -13.74 6.73
C GLN A 44 -0.67 -13.39 7.23
N THR A 45 0.10 -14.41 7.59
CA THR A 45 1.53 -14.23 7.89
C THR A 45 2.36 -14.25 6.61
N PRO A 46 3.54 -13.60 6.56
CA PRO A 46 4.41 -13.65 5.37
C PRO A 46 4.70 -15.07 4.88
N LYS A 47 4.81 -16.04 5.79
CA LYS A 47 5.03 -17.46 5.46
C LYS A 47 3.83 -18.11 4.76
N GLN A 48 2.60 -17.70 5.09
CA GLN A 48 1.38 -18.22 4.46
C GLN A 48 1.14 -17.64 3.06
N ILE A 49 1.76 -16.50 2.74
CA ILE A 49 1.56 -15.76 1.47
C ILE A 49 2.54 -16.25 0.38
N GLU A 50 3.52 -17.09 0.72
CA GLU A 50 4.44 -17.68 -0.24
C GLU A 50 3.67 -18.37 -1.39
N PRO A 51 4.11 -18.21 -2.66
CA PRO A 51 5.43 -17.72 -3.09
C PRO A 51 5.55 -16.18 -3.18
N LEU A 52 4.51 -15.42 -2.83
CA LEU A 52 4.58 -13.96 -2.84
C LEU A 52 5.32 -13.46 -1.60
N LEU A 53 6.29 -12.57 -1.81
CA LEU A 53 7.11 -12.02 -0.73
C LEU A 53 6.63 -10.63 -0.33
N ILE A 54 6.53 -10.40 0.96
CA ILE A 54 6.33 -9.06 1.53
C ILE A 54 7.70 -8.49 1.87
N TRP A 55 8.08 -7.39 1.21
CA TRP A 55 9.33 -6.69 1.46
C TRP A 55 9.11 -5.46 2.33
N PRO A 56 10.08 -5.16 3.21
CA PRO A 56 10.15 -3.85 3.83
C PRO A 56 10.51 -2.77 2.78
N PRO A 57 10.06 -1.52 2.96
CA PRO A 57 10.40 -0.39 2.10
C PRO A 57 11.89 -0.26 1.81
N ALA A 58 12.75 -0.54 2.80
CA ALA A 58 14.19 -0.46 2.67
C ALA A 58 14.75 -1.40 1.59
N GLU A 59 14.23 -2.62 1.45
CA GLU A 59 14.65 -3.56 0.41
C GLU A 59 14.22 -3.06 -0.98
N LEU A 60 13.05 -2.43 -1.08
CA LEU A 60 12.61 -1.81 -2.32
C LEU A 60 13.52 -0.63 -2.70
N VAL A 61 13.95 0.19 -1.74
CA VAL A 61 14.91 1.28 -1.98
C VAL A 61 16.24 0.73 -2.51
N LYS A 62 16.77 -0.34 -1.91
CA LYS A 62 18.00 -1.01 -2.37
C LYS A 62 17.87 -1.52 -3.81
N ALA A 63 16.75 -2.15 -4.14
CA ALA A 63 16.49 -2.60 -5.51
C ALA A 63 16.45 -1.43 -6.49
N TYR A 64 15.76 -0.33 -6.12
CA TYR A 64 15.66 0.87 -6.95
C TYR A 64 16.96 1.63 -7.12
N ALA A 65 17.91 1.54 -6.17
CA ALA A 65 19.20 2.21 -6.27
C ALA A 65 19.98 1.76 -7.53
N ASN A 66 19.78 0.50 -7.96
CA ASN A 66 20.42 -0.05 -9.15
C ASN A 66 19.81 0.45 -10.47
N LEU A 67 18.66 1.12 -10.44
CA LEU A 67 18.06 1.68 -11.65
C LEU A 67 18.87 2.89 -12.13
N GLY A 68 19.23 2.87 -13.42
CA GLY A 68 20.02 3.94 -14.03
C GLY A 68 21.53 3.84 -13.77
N VAL A 69 22.02 2.77 -13.15
CA VAL A 69 23.46 2.53 -13.03
C VAL A 69 24.06 2.34 -14.41
N ASN A 70 25.05 3.17 -14.75
CA ASN A 70 25.83 3.03 -15.98
C ASN A 70 27.28 3.42 -15.70
N LYS A 71 28.13 2.41 -15.54
CA LYS A 71 29.56 2.59 -15.25
C LYS A 71 30.32 3.33 -16.36
N LYS A 72 29.91 3.17 -17.63
CA LYS A 72 30.56 3.83 -18.77
C LYS A 72 30.27 5.34 -18.79
N LEU A 73 29.09 5.75 -18.33
CA LEU A 73 28.67 7.16 -18.26
C LEU A 73 28.87 7.78 -16.87
N GLY A 74 29.43 7.03 -15.91
CA GLY A 74 29.61 7.51 -14.54
C GLY A 74 28.32 7.65 -13.72
N PHE A 75 27.20 7.08 -14.17
CA PHE A 75 25.95 7.12 -13.40
C PHE A 75 25.93 6.04 -12.31
N SER A 76 25.81 6.47 -11.07
CA SER A 76 25.73 5.62 -9.87
C SER A 76 24.32 5.07 -9.61
N GLY A 77 23.34 5.43 -10.43
CA GLY A 77 21.95 5.01 -10.31
C GLY A 77 21.08 5.99 -9.52
N ARG A 78 19.93 5.50 -9.05
CA ARG A 78 18.99 6.32 -8.29
C ARG A 78 19.54 6.60 -6.89
N PRO A 79 19.55 7.86 -6.42
CA PRO A 79 19.90 8.18 -5.04
C PRO A 79 19.02 7.44 -4.03
N VAL A 80 19.61 7.02 -2.91
CA VAL A 80 18.92 6.32 -1.82
C VAL A 80 17.90 7.26 -1.17
N ARG A 81 16.63 7.13 -1.57
CA ARG A 81 15.51 7.91 -1.05
C ARG A 81 14.30 7.00 -0.87
N PRO A 82 13.44 7.24 0.14
CA PRO A 82 12.23 6.45 0.35
C PRO A 82 11.35 6.36 -0.88
N ILE A 83 10.63 5.24 -0.99
CA ILE A 83 9.62 5.02 -2.02
C ILE A 83 8.29 5.53 -1.47
N GLY A 84 7.64 6.45 -2.19
CA GLY A 84 6.30 6.90 -1.82
C GLY A 84 5.24 5.82 -2.01
N VAL A 85 4.04 6.06 -1.49
CA VAL A 85 2.94 5.09 -1.47
C VAL A 85 2.56 4.52 -2.85
N LEU A 86 2.63 5.33 -3.92
CA LEU A 86 2.38 4.85 -5.30
C LEU A 86 3.41 3.81 -5.76
N GLY A 87 4.62 3.85 -5.22
CA GLY A 87 5.65 2.84 -5.50
C GLY A 87 5.41 1.58 -4.68
N THR A 88 5.18 1.71 -3.38
CA THR A 88 4.96 0.54 -2.51
C THR A 88 3.67 -0.23 -2.87
N CYS A 89 2.66 0.45 -3.43
CA CYS A 89 1.42 -0.19 -3.85
C CYS A 89 1.49 -0.96 -5.19
N LYS A 90 2.69 -1.11 -5.78
CA LYS A 90 2.88 -1.89 -7.00
C LYS A 90 3.20 -3.34 -6.67
N VAL A 91 2.77 -4.22 -7.57
CA VAL A 91 3.27 -5.59 -7.62
C VAL A 91 4.58 -5.59 -8.42
N TYR A 92 5.65 -6.06 -7.79
CA TYR A 92 6.97 -6.16 -8.41
C TYR A 92 7.29 -7.60 -8.82
N ARG A 93 8.04 -7.76 -9.91
CA ARG A 93 8.67 -9.02 -10.30
C ARG A 93 10.18 -8.85 -10.23
N ILE A 94 10.82 -9.46 -9.22
CA ILE A 94 12.25 -9.31 -8.97
C ILE A 94 12.86 -10.72 -8.86
N SER A 95 13.85 -11.02 -9.69
CA SER A 95 14.51 -12.34 -9.74
C SER A 95 13.52 -13.51 -9.78
N SER A 96 12.52 -13.41 -10.66
CA SER A 96 11.42 -14.38 -10.82
C SER A 96 10.48 -14.55 -9.62
N LYS A 97 10.61 -13.72 -8.58
CA LYS A 97 9.72 -13.69 -7.41
C LYS A 97 8.73 -12.54 -7.53
N THR A 98 7.49 -12.77 -7.12
CA THR A 98 6.49 -11.71 -6.98
C THR A 98 6.63 -11.07 -5.61
N VAL A 99 6.78 -9.76 -5.57
CA VAL A 99 7.06 -8.99 -4.36
C VAL A 99 6.00 -7.89 -4.20
N LEU A 100 5.45 -7.79 -3.00
CA LEU A 100 4.70 -6.62 -2.53
C LEU A 100 5.52 -5.88 -1.47
N CYS A 101 5.28 -4.59 -1.33
CA CYS A 101 5.95 -3.77 -0.32
C CYS A 101 4.89 -3.05 0.51
N TYR A 102 5.03 -3.08 1.84
CA TYR A 102 4.19 -2.23 2.67
C TYR A 102 4.69 -0.77 2.65
N PRO A 103 3.83 0.23 2.88
CA PRO A 103 4.23 1.64 2.97
C PRO A 103 5.17 1.94 4.14
N LEU A 104 5.92 3.04 4.04
CA LEU A 104 6.82 3.50 5.10
C LEU A 104 6.10 3.75 6.46
N THR A 105 4.81 4.08 6.41
CA THR A 105 3.94 4.23 7.60
C THR A 105 3.93 2.98 8.49
N PHE A 106 4.13 1.79 7.90
CA PHE A 106 4.24 0.54 8.62
C PHE A 106 5.69 0.07 8.81
N GLU A 107 6.69 0.92 8.59
CA GLU A 107 8.08 0.57 8.92
C GLU A 107 8.34 0.76 10.41
N THR A 108 8.99 -0.22 11.03
CA THR A 108 9.48 -0.09 12.41
C THR A 108 10.67 0.84 12.43
N THR A 109 10.44 2.11 12.72
CA THR A 109 11.50 3.04 13.15
C THR A 109 11.38 3.23 14.65
N ASP A 110 12.50 3.38 15.35
CA ASP A 110 12.60 3.48 16.81
C ASP A 110 11.94 4.75 17.40
N PHE A 111 11.13 5.48 16.62
CA PHE A 111 10.50 6.72 17.03
C PHE A 111 9.10 6.50 17.61
N TYR A 112 8.82 7.17 18.73
CA TYR A 112 7.56 7.15 19.50
C TYR A 112 6.30 7.47 18.66
N ILE A 113 6.45 8.17 17.53
CA ILE A 113 5.34 8.52 16.63
C ILE A 113 4.67 7.27 16.01
N SER A 114 5.40 6.16 15.89
CA SER A 114 4.88 4.86 15.40
C SER A 114 4.07 4.07 16.43
N SER A 115 3.80 4.65 17.60
CA SER A 115 2.98 4.05 18.65
C SER A 115 1.58 4.67 18.78
N ASP A 116 1.27 5.75 18.09
CA ASP A 116 -0.08 6.33 18.10
C ASP A 116 -0.94 5.71 16.97
N MET A 117 -1.94 4.92 17.37
CA MET A 117 -2.87 4.28 16.44
C MET A 117 -3.76 5.29 15.71
N THR A 118 -4.04 6.45 16.31
CA THR A 118 -4.84 7.51 15.67
C THR A 118 -4.09 8.07 14.47
N LEU A 119 -2.82 8.40 14.66
CA LEU A 119 -1.97 8.90 13.59
C LEU A 119 -1.74 7.85 12.50
N LEU A 120 -1.62 6.57 12.87
CA LEU A 120 -1.53 5.48 11.89
C LEU A 120 -2.77 5.43 11.00
N LEU A 121 -3.97 5.52 11.58
CA LEU A 121 -5.24 5.53 10.84
C LEU A 121 -5.36 6.75 9.92
N ASP A 122 -4.97 7.93 10.40
CA ASP A 122 -4.98 9.15 9.57
C ASP A 122 -4.00 9.05 8.40
N ASN A 123 -2.80 8.48 8.63
CA ASN A 123 -1.84 8.22 7.56
C ASN A 123 -2.37 7.22 6.53
N ILE A 124 -3.05 6.15 6.98
CA ILE A 124 -3.68 5.18 6.07
C ILE A 124 -4.75 5.87 5.22
N ARG A 125 -5.61 6.71 5.82
CA ARG A 125 -6.64 7.46 5.07
C ARG A 125 -5.99 8.37 4.03
N SER A 126 -4.99 9.15 4.43
CA SER A 126 -4.24 10.05 3.54
C SER A 126 -3.57 9.30 2.38
N ASP A 127 -2.96 8.15 2.67
CA ASP A 127 -2.36 7.26 1.69
C ASP A 127 -3.39 6.76 0.67
N LEU A 128 -4.53 6.24 1.13
CA LEU A 128 -5.60 5.74 0.27
C LEU A 128 -6.18 6.85 -0.62
N GLU A 129 -6.46 8.02 -0.05
CA GLU A 129 -6.90 9.18 -0.84
C GLU A 129 -5.88 9.59 -1.90
N PHE A 130 -4.60 9.59 -1.55
CA PHE A 130 -3.52 9.93 -2.48
C PHE A 130 -3.42 8.91 -3.62
N ILE A 131 -3.55 7.61 -3.32
CA ILE A 131 -3.60 6.56 -4.34
C ILE A 131 -4.79 6.78 -5.26
N THR A 132 -5.99 7.03 -4.71
CA THR A 132 -7.20 7.25 -5.50
C THR A 132 -7.04 8.42 -6.48
N LYS A 133 -6.41 9.51 -6.03
CA LYS A 133 -6.21 10.74 -6.83
C LYS A 133 -5.05 10.62 -7.84
N CYS A 134 -4.00 9.86 -7.51
CA CYS A 134 -2.74 9.90 -8.24
C CYS A 134 -2.37 8.61 -8.98
N TRP A 135 -3.11 7.51 -8.83
CA TRP A 135 -2.81 6.26 -9.53
C TRP A 135 -3.10 6.39 -11.04
N ARG A 136 -2.03 6.45 -11.84
CA ARG A 136 -2.09 6.55 -13.32
C ARG A 136 -1.43 5.35 -14.00
N LEU A 137 -1.14 4.31 -13.25
CA LEU A 137 -0.40 3.14 -13.73
C LEU A 137 -1.38 2.04 -14.16
N LYS A 138 -0.90 1.14 -15.02
CA LYS A 138 -1.67 -0.06 -15.39
C LYS A 138 -1.80 -1.00 -14.19
N GLY A 139 -2.98 -1.59 -14.03
CA GLY A 139 -3.28 -2.52 -12.94
C GLY A 139 -3.84 -1.82 -11.70
N ARG A 140 -4.32 -2.63 -10.75
CA ARG A 140 -4.91 -2.14 -9.50
C ARG A 140 -3.83 -1.97 -8.43
N PRO A 141 -3.81 -0.85 -7.69
CA PRO A 141 -2.90 -0.66 -6.57
C PRO A 141 -3.21 -1.67 -5.46
N THR A 142 -2.16 -2.22 -4.85
CA THR A 142 -2.26 -3.14 -3.70
C THR A 142 -1.60 -2.52 -2.48
N TYR A 143 -2.39 -2.03 -1.53
CA TYR A 143 -1.94 -1.43 -0.27
C TYR A 143 -1.76 -2.52 0.80
N VAL A 144 -0.52 -2.75 1.23
CA VAL A 144 -0.22 -3.77 2.25
C VAL A 144 -0.16 -3.14 3.63
N MET A 145 -1.08 -3.52 4.51
CA MET A 145 -1.07 -3.15 5.92
C MET A 145 -0.28 -4.19 6.71
N MET A 146 0.95 -3.84 7.11
CA MET A 146 1.80 -4.70 7.93
C MET A 146 1.49 -4.49 9.41
N LEU A 147 0.68 -5.38 9.98
CA LEU A 147 0.25 -5.36 11.38
C LEU A 147 1.26 -6.06 12.30
N ARG A 148 1.56 -5.40 13.41
CA ARG A 148 2.50 -5.86 14.44
C ARG A 148 1.87 -5.75 15.82
N GLU A 149 2.38 -6.50 16.78
CA GLU A 149 1.86 -6.60 18.15
C GLU A 149 1.84 -5.25 18.87
N ARG A 150 2.78 -4.35 18.53
CA ARG A 150 2.79 -2.97 19.05
C ARG A 150 1.54 -2.16 18.68
N HIS A 151 0.90 -2.48 17.56
CA HIS A 151 -0.34 -1.82 17.14
C HIS A 151 -1.55 -2.24 18.00
N LEU A 152 -1.42 -3.28 18.84
CA LEU A 152 -2.48 -3.83 19.68
C LEU A 152 -2.38 -3.41 21.15
N ARG A 153 -1.37 -2.61 21.53
CA ARG A 153 -1.12 -2.24 22.93
C ARG A 153 -2.17 -1.29 23.53
N TYR A 154 -3.08 -0.77 22.72
CA TYR A 154 -4.18 0.07 23.18
C TYR A 154 -5.45 -0.75 23.23
N GLU A 155 -6.14 -0.71 24.38
CA GLU A 155 -7.43 -1.36 24.64
C GLU A 155 -8.56 -0.93 23.68
N THR A 156 -8.27 0.02 22.78
CA THR A 156 -9.17 0.56 21.78
C THR A 156 -8.93 -0.03 20.38
N LEU A 157 -8.91 -1.36 20.26
CA LEU A 157 -9.26 -2.03 18.99
C LEU A 157 -10.76 -1.86 18.63
N HIS A 158 -11.45 -0.95 19.31
CA HIS A 158 -12.87 -1.05 19.52
C HIS A 158 -13.77 -0.40 18.45
N PHE A 159 -13.28 0.33 17.42
CA PHE A 159 -14.25 0.94 16.47
C PHE A 159 -13.93 1.17 14.98
N GLN A 160 -12.76 0.86 14.40
CA GLN A 160 -12.45 1.35 13.03
C GLN A 160 -11.90 0.37 11.98
N ILE A 161 -11.88 -0.94 12.24
CA ILE A 161 -11.94 -1.89 11.12
C ILE A 161 -13.34 -1.89 10.46
N LEU A 162 -14.33 -1.34 11.17
CA LEU A 162 -15.66 -0.95 10.65
C LEU A 162 -15.66 0.19 9.62
N LEU A 163 -14.53 0.85 9.33
CA LEU A 163 -14.42 1.79 8.19
C LEU A 163 -13.76 1.18 6.95
N LEU A 164 -13.36 -0.10 6.99
CA LEU A 164 -13.02 -0.85 5.77
C LEU A 164 -14.27 -1.47 5.10
N ASP A 165 -15.45 -1.33 5.73
CA ASP A 165 -16.70 -2.05 5.38
C ASP A 165 -17.67 -1.26 4.48
N SER A 166 -17.23 -0.23 3.75
CA SER A 166 -18.07 0.36 2.69
C SER A 166 -17.45 0.46 1.31
N ASP A 167 -16.13 0.33 1.12
CA ASP A 167 -15.53 0.50 -0.23
C ASP A 167 -14.32 -0.40 -0.56
N ILE A 168 -13.92 -1.33 0.30
CA ILE A 168 -12.80 -2.23 0.01
C ILE A 168 -13.32 -3.65 -0.16
N ASN A 169 -13.78 -3.93 -1.38
CA ASN A 169 -14.12 -5.29 -1.80
C ASN A 169 -12.88 -6.18 -1.68
N CYS A 170 -12.82 -6.94 -0.58
CA CYS A 170 -11.87 -8.02 -0.35
C CYS A 170 -11.95 -9.04 -1.48
N LEU A 171 -10.77 -9.40 -1.98
CA LEU A 171 -10.56 -10.34 -3.08
C LEU A 171 -11.11 -11.73 -2.72
N HIS A 172 -12.30 -12.05 -3.22
CA HIS A 172 -12.68 -13.44 -3.50
C HIS A 172 -13.44 -13.49 -4.83
N ARG A 173 -12.93 -14.36 -5.72
CA ARG A 173 -13.44 -14.77 -7.05
C ARG A 173 -13.05 -13.90 -8.24
N THR A 174 -12.01 -14.37 -8.92
CA THR A 174 -12.06 -14.60 -10.37
C THR A 174 -11.29 -15.89 -10.65
N SER A 175 -12.03 -16.99 -10.82
CA SER A 175 -11.65 -18.09 -11.71
C SER A 175 -12.18 -17.76 -13.10
#